data_AF-A0A5D4M428-F1
#
_entry.id   AF-A0A5D4M428-F1
#
_cell.length_a   1.000
_cell.length_b   1.000
_cell.length_c   1.000
_cell.angle_alpha   90.00
_cell.angle_beta   90.00
_cell.angle_gamma   90.00
#
_symmetry.space_group_name_H-M   'P 1'
#
loop_
_entity.id
_entity.type
_entity.pdbx_description
1 polymer ?
#
loop_
_entity_poly.entity_id
_entity_poly.type
_entity_poly.pdbx_seq_one_letter_code
_entity_poly.pdbx_strand_id
1 'polypeptide(L)' 'MLKDKDMQLSIYSVLYNKIPDNHTLKVLKDEVDFSFINAALEKTYCKYYGR' A
#
# COMPACT_ATOMS: atom_id res chain seq x y z
N MET A 1 -11.90 2.18 -5.44
CA MET A 1 -10.54 1.75 -5.85
C MET A 1 -9.62 2.00 -4.67
N LEU A 2 -8.77 1.02 -4.33
CA LEU A 2 -7.64 1.30 -3.45
C LEU A 2 -6.82 2.40 -4.13
N LYS A 3 -6.51 3.47 -3.39
CA LYS A 3 -5.82 4.62 -3.97
C LYS A 3 -4.42 4.17 -4.41
N ASP A 4 -4.01 4.54 -5.62
CA ASP A 4 -2.66 4.25 -6.15
C ASP A 4 -1.54 4.94 -5.35
N LYS A 5 -1.91 5.87 -4.46
CA LYS A 5 -0.99 6.61 -3.61
C LYS A 5 -1.27 6.30 -2.14
N ASP A 6 -0.20 5.94 -1.43
CA ASP A 6 -0.17 5.86 0.02
C ASP A 6 -0.63 7.19 0.62
N MET A 7 -1.87 7.22 1.11
CA MET A 7 -2.46 8.39 1.76
C MET A 7 -2.30 8.35 3.29
N GLN A 8 -1.63 7.32 3.82
CA GLN A 8 -1.54 7.08 5.25
C GLN A 8 -0.42 7.93 5.88
N LEU A 9 -0.77 9.15 6.27
CA LEU A 9 0.08 10.05 7.06
C LEU A 9 -0.05 9.71 8.55
N SER A 10 0.38 8.50 8.94
CA SER A 10 0.54 8.17 10.35
C SER A 10 1.92 8.58 10.85
N ILE A 11 2.08 8.79 12.16
CA ILE A 11 3.40 9.06 12.77
C ILE A 11 4.40 7.94 12.41
N TYR A 12 3.91 6.72 12.23
CA TYR A 12 4.72 5.56 11.87
C TYR A 12 5.24 5.60 10.43
N SER A 13 4.56 6.25 9.49
CA SER A 13 5.08 6.40 8.12
C SER A 13 6.30 7.32 8.07
N VAL A 14 6.38 8.32 8.96
CA VAL A 14 7.58 9.15 9.13
C VAL A 14 8.76 8.33 9.65
N LEU A 15 8.52 7.39 10.56
CA LEU A 15 9.56 6.50 11.08
C LEU A 15 10.03 5.50 10.01
N TYR A 16 9.10 4.94 9.24
CA TYR A 16 9.42 4.05 8.12
C TYR A 16 10.33 4.75 7.09
N ASN A 17 10.09 6.02 6.78
CA ASN A 17 10.94 6.76 5.84
C ASN A 17 12.38 7.00 6.35
N LYS A 18 12.62 6.88 7.67
CA LYS A 18 13.95 7.08 8.28
C LYS A 18 14.82 5.82 8.30
N ILE A 19 14.29 4.63 7.99
CA ILE A 19 15.08 3.40 7.98
C ILE A 19 15.97 3.33 6.72
N PRO A 20 17.14 2.66 6.78
CA PRO A 20 18.03 2.49 5.63
C PRO A 20 17.35 1.78 4.45
N ASP A 21 17.78 2.04 3.22
CA ASP A 21 17.17 1.43 2.03
C ASP A 21 17.37 -0.09 1.96
N ASN A 22 18.47 -0.60 2.49
CA ASN A 22 18.73 -2.04 2.60
C ASN A 22 17.96 -2.74 3.75
N HIS A 23 17.09 -2.01 4.46
CA HIS A 23 16.32 -2.58 5.55
C HIS A 23 15.27 -3.56 5.02
N THR A 24 15.11 -4.71 5.70
CA THR A 24 14.23 -5.81 5.27
C THR A 24 12.81 -5.35 4.92
N LEU A 25 12.24 -4.40 5.66
CA LEU A 25 10.89 -3.88 5.40
C LEU A 25 10.75 -3.07 4.10
N LYS A 26 11.82 -2.43 3.61
CA LYS A 26 11.83 -1.73 2.32
C LYS A 26 12.03 -2.73 1.18
N VAL A 27 12.97 -3.65 1.34
CA VAL A 27 13.18 -4.77 0.41
C VAL A 27 11.88 -5.55 0.21
N LEU A 28 11.18 -5.91 1.30
CA LEU A 28 9.88 -6.58 1.20
C LEU A 28 8.80 -5.74 0.51
N LYS A 29 8.81 -4.42 0.67
CA LYS A 29 7.86 -3.54 -0.03
C LYS A 29 8.11 -3.57 -1.54
N ASP A 30 9.37 -3.62 -1.96
CA ASP A 30 9.75 -3.58 -3.38
C ASP A 30 9.60 -4.94 -4.07
N GLU A 31 9.81 -6.03 -3.35
CA GLU A 31 9.75 -7.40 -3.90
C GLU A 31 8.35 -8.03 -3.86
N VAL A 32 7.41 -7.46 -3.09
CA VAL A 32 6.05 -8.00 -2.98
C VAL A 32 5.09 -7.27 -3.92
N ASP A 33 4.57 -8.00 -4.90
CA ASP A 33 3.54 -7.49 -5.81
C ASP A 33 2.13 -7.58 -5.18
N PHE A 34 1.49 -6.42 -5.02
CA PHE A 34 0.11 -6.29 -4.52
C PHE A 34 -0.89 -5.90 -5.62
N SER A 35 -0.47 -5.89 -6.89
CA SER A 35 -1.31 -5.51 -8.04
C SER A 35 -2.60 -6.33 -8.14
N PHE A 36 -2.57 -7.59 -7.70
CA PHE A 36 -3.71 -8.51 -7.75
C PHE A 36 -4.86 -8.16 -6.78
N ILE A 37 -4.60 -7.38 -5.72
CA ILE A 37 -5.59 -7.14 -4.64
C ILE A 37 -6.83 -6.43 -5.19
N ASN A 38 -6.65 -5.43 -6.06
CA ASN A 38 -7.77 -4.68 -6.64
C ASN A 38 -8.71 -5.56 -7.46
N ALA A 39 -8.16 -6.54 -8.19
CA ALA A 39 -8.94 -7.52 -8.95
C ALA A 39 -9.63 -8.53 -8.03
N ALA A 40 -8.92 -9.01 -6.99
CA ALA A 40 -9.48 -9.95 -6.02
C ALA A 40 -10.68 -9.34 -5.25
N LEU A 41 -10.61 -8.06 -4.92
CA LEU A 41 -11.63 -7.35 -4.14
C LEU A 41 -12.66 -6.61 -5.01
N GLU A 42 -12.59 -6.70 -6.34
CA GLU A 42 -13.42 -5.90 -7.25
C GLU A 42 -14.93 -6.02 -6.97
N LYS A 43 -15.37 -7.21 -6.56
CA LYS A 43 -16.77 -7.50 -6.26
C LYS A 43 -17.21 -7.04 -4.87
N THR A 44 -16.26 -6.74 -3.97
CA THR A 44 -16.55 -6.40 -2.57
C THR A 44 -16.71 -4.90 -2.35
N TYR A 45 -16.21 -4.05 -3.25
CA TYR A 45 -16.35 -2.59 -3.14
C TYR A 45 -17.24 -2.01 -4.25
N CYS A 46 -17.94 -0.92 -3.93
CA CYS A 46 -18.69 -0.19 -4.94
C CYS A 46 -17.72 0.55 -5.88
N LYS A 47 -17.71 0.16 -7.16
CA LYS A 47 -16.85 0.77 -8.20
C LYS A 47 -17.03 2.30 -8.30
N TYR A 48 -18.25 2.78 -8.10
CA TYR A 48 -18.63 4.19 -8.31
C TYR A 48 -18.49 5.06 -7.06
N TYR A 49 -18.72 4.49 -5.88
CA TYR A 49 -18.80 5.26 -4.64
C TYR A 49 -17.68 4.98 -3.63
N GLY A 50 -16.71 4.11 -3.98
CA GLY A 50 -15.45 3.93 -3.26
C GLY A 50 -15.56 4.05 -1.74
N ARG A 51 -16.10 3.03 -1.08
CA ARG A 51 -15.91 2.83 0.35
C ARG A 51 -14.78 1.84 0.55
#